data_AF-A0A970CNF0-F1
#
_entry.id   AF-A0A970CNF0-F1
#
_cell.length_a   1.000
_cell.length_b   1.000
_cell.length_c   1.000
_cell.angle_alpha   90.00
_cell.angle_beta   90.00
_cell.angle_gamma   90.00
#
_symmetry.space_group_name_H-M   'P 1'
#
loop_
_entity.id
_entity.type
_entity.pdbx_description
1 polymer ?
#
loop_
_entity_poly.entity_id
_entity_poly.type
_entity_poly.pdbx_seq_one_letter_code
_entity_poly.pdbx_strand_id
1 'polypeptide(L)'
;RCISLPFSESVGLVLGKDMMIINPGGVGQPRDGDPRASYAIYDSEAKVIRLHRVAYDIKLTQQKMIKQNLPLRLISRLEKGL
;
A
#
# COMPACT_ATOMS: atom_id res chain seq x y z
N ARG A 1 -5.07 14.07 21.17
CA ARG A 1 -6.24 13.62 20.38
C ARG A 1 -5.71 13.17 19.02
N CYS A 2 -5.93 11.91 18.62
CA CYS A 2 -5.50 11.41 17.30
C CYS A 2 -6.61 11.70 16.29
N ILE A 3 -6.27 12.37 15.17
CA ILE A 3 -7.22 12.72 14.11
C ILE A 3 -6.76 11.97 12.86
N SER A 4 -7.67 11.22 12.24
CA SER A 4 -7.42 10.60 10.95
C SER A 4 -7.55 11.64 9.86
N LEU A 5 -6.51 11.79 9.04
CA LEU A 5 -6.52 12.65 7.86
C LEU A 5 -6.63 11.78 6.60
N PRO A 6 -7.34 12.25 5.56
CA PRO A 6 -7.38 11.53 4.29
C PRO A 6 -5.97 11.47 3.68
N PHE A 7 -5.49 10.26 3.39
CA PHE A 7 -4.22 10.01 2.72
C PHE A 7 -4.46 9.07 1.54
N SER A 8 -4.36 9.61 0.33
CA SER A 8 -4.64 8.92 -0.93
C SER A 8 -3.65 9.34 -2.01
N GLU A 9 -3.64 8.65 -3.17
CA GLU A 9 -2.73 8.98 -4.28
C GLU A 9 -2.90 10.41 -4.83
N SER A 10 -4.10 10.98 -4.68
CA SER A 10 -4.42 12.32 -5.14
C SER A 10 -4.10 13.42 -4.11
N VAL A 11 -3.72 13.05 -2.89
CA VAL A 11 -3.51 14.00 -1.79
C VAL A 11 -2.10 13.85 -1.23
N GLY A 12 -1.25 14.84 -1.53
CA GLY A 12 0.02 15.02 -0.84
C GLY A 12 -0.20 15.59 0.55
N LEU A 13 0.36 14.96 1.57
CA LEU A 13 0.27 15.43 2.95
C LEU A 13 1.51 16.25 3.29
N VAL A 14 1.31 17.54 3.57
CA VAL A 14 2.36 18.45 4.04
C VAL A 14 2.55 18.25 5.54
N LEU A 15 3.79 17.95 5.95
CA LEU A 15 4.12 17.73 7.35
C LEU A 15 4.36 19.07 8.06
N GLY A 16 3.58 19.28 9.12
CA GLY A 16 3.67 20.46 9.99
C GLY A 16 4.63 20.25 11.16
N LYS A 17 4.33 20.93 12.27
CA LYS A 17 5.08 20.79 13.54
C LYS A 17 4.56 19.65 14.41
N ASP A 18 3.35 19.19 14.15
CA ASP A 18 2.72 18.11 14.92
C ASP A 18 3.30 16.75 14.55
N MET A 19 3.42 15.87 15.54
CA MET A 19 3.81 14.49 15.30
C MET A 19 2.68 13.72 14.64
N MET A 20 3.01 12.97 13.58
CA MET A 20 2.06 12.19 12.80
C MET A 20 2.49 10.72 12.73
N ILE A 21 1.52 9.81 12.75
CA ILE A 21 1.72 8.40 12.44
C ILE A 21 1.22 8.20 11.02
N ILE A 22 2.06 7.66 10.14
CA ILE A 22 1.76 7.51 8.72
C ILE A 22 1.88 6.04 8.32
N ASN A 23 0.88 5.53 7.60
CA ASN A 23 0.86 4.18 7.07
C ASN A 23 0.97 4.24 5.53
N PRO A 24 2.04 3.71 4.92
CA PRO A 24 2.24 3.71 3.47
C PRO A 24 1.45 2.61 2.73
N GLY A 25 0.73 1.76 3.45
CA GLY A 25 0.05 0.57 2.93
C GLY A 25 1.00 -0.62 2.75
N GLY A 26 0.51 -1.66 2.06
CA GLY A 26 1.24 -2.89 1.81
C GLY A 26 1.75 -3.02 0.37
N VAL A 27 3.04 -3.34 0.19
CA VAL A 27 3.62 -3.58 -1.13
C VAL A 27 3.19 -4.94 -1.70
N GLY A 28 3.41 -6.03 -0.96
CA GLY A 28 3.19 -7.40 -1.48
C GLY A 28 1.82 -8.01 -1.21
N GLN A 29 1.05 -7.44 -0.27
CA GLN A 29 -0.28 -7.95 0.10
C GLN A 29 -1.12 -6.83 0.73
N PRO A 30 -1.55 -5.84 -0.07
CA PRO A 30 -2.49 -4.80 0.38
C PRO A 30 -3.78 -5.43 0.91
N ARG A 31 -4.42 -4.79 1.90
CA ARG A 31 -5.60 -5.31 2.62
C ARG A 31 -6.75 -4.31 2.71
N ASP A 32 -6.77 -3.35 1.80
CA ASP A 32 -7.71 -2.24 1.78
C ASP A 32 -8.65 -2.25 0.55
N GLY A 33 -8.74 -3.39 -0.15
CA GLY A 33 -9.61 -3.57 -1.31
C GLY A 33 -9.01 -3.09 -2.64
N ASP A 34 -7.83 -2.47 -2.64
CA ASP A 34 -7.07 -2.17 -3.85
C ASP A 34 -5.89 -3.17 -3.98
N PRO A 35 -5.87 -4.02 -5.02
CA PRO A 35 -4.84 -5.04 -5.16
C PRO A 35 -3.47 -4.48 -5.60
N ARG A 36 -3.38 -3.21 -6.00
CA ARG A 36 -2.11 -2.57 -6.40
C ARG A 36 -1.17 -2.44 -5.20
N ALA A 37 0.13 -2.62 -5.45
CA ALA A 37 1.16 -2.44 -4.44
C ALA A 37 1.14 -1.00 -3.92
N SER A 38 1.23 -0.82 -2.60
CA SER A 38 1.20 0.50 -1.95
C SER A 38 2.53 0.83 -1.31
N TYR A 39 3.00 2.06 -1.51
CA TYR A 39 4.12 2.65 -0.80
C TYR A 39 3.95 4.16 -0.71
N ALA A 40 4.83 4.84 0.03
CA ALA A 40 4.86 6.29 0.10
C ALA A 40 6.27 6.83 -0.12
N ILE A 41 6.37 8.01 -0.74
CA ILE A 41 7.62 8.76 -0.87
C ILE A 41 7.54 9.97 0.05
N TYR A 42 8.52 10.10 0.94
CA TYR A 42 8.71 11.28 1.77
C TYR A 42 9.81 12.16 1.16
N ASP A 43 9.42 13.37 0.76
CA ASP A 43 10.31 14.45 0.37
C ASP A 43 10.63 15.30 1.60
N SER A 44 11.86 15.18 2.09
CA SER A 44 12.33 15.87 3.30
C SER A 44 12.56 17.37 3.12
N GLU A 45 12.83 17.82 1.90
CA GLU A 45 13.05 19.24 1.62
C GLU A 45 11.70 19.97 1.54
N ALA A 46 10.76 19.41 0.78
CA ALA A 46 9.41 19.95 0.67
C ALA A 46 8.56 19.65 1.92
N LYS A 47 8.99 18.72 2.78
CA LYS A 47 8.21 18.17 3.90
C LYS A 47 6.86 17.62 3.45
N VAL A 48 6.84 16.90 2.34
CA VAL A 48 5.62 16.31 1.78
C VAL A 48 5.76 14.81 1.70
N ILE A 49 4.72 14.08 2.11
CA ILE A 49 4.59 12.65 1.83
C ILE A 49 3.48 12.40 0.82
N ARG A 50 3.73 11.51 -0.15
CA ARG A 50 2.74 11.10 -1.16
C ARG A 50 2.58 9.59 -1.16
N LEU A 51 1.32 9.13 -1.19
CA LEU A 51 0.98 7.72 -1.37
C LEU A 51 1.04 7.38 -2.86
N HIS A 52 1.54 6.20 -3.18
CA HIS A 52 1.60 5.68 -4.54
C HIS A 52 1.01 4.28 -4.60
N ARG A 53 0.26 4.00 -5.66
CA ARG A 53 -0.15 2.64 -6.03
C ARG A 53 0.40 2.25 -7.38
N VAL A 54 0.96 1.06 -7.45
CA VAL A 54 1.54 0.54 -8.70
C VAL A 54 0.95 -0.83 -8.99
N ALA A 55 0.45 -0.99 -10.22
CA ALA A 55 0.00 -2.27 -10.72
C ALA A 55 1.20 -3.21 -10.90
N TYR A 56 1.03 -4.48 -10.55
CA TYR A 56 2.04 -5.52 -10.75
C TYR A 56 1.37 -6.77 -11.28
N ASP A 57 2.16 -7.71 -11.80
CA ASP A 57 1.65 -8.98 -12.30
C ASP A 57 1.26 -9.91 -11.14
N ILE A 58 0.02 -9.75 -10.69
CA ILE A 58 -0.60 -10.57 -9.65
C ILE A 58 -0.64 -12.04 -10.08
N LYS A 59 -0.97 -12.31 -11.35
CA LYS A 59 -1.09 -13.67 -11.87
C LYS A 59 0.25 -14.40 -11.83
N LEU A 60 1.33 -13.74 -12.23
CA LEU A 60 2.68 -14.29 -12.13
C LEU A 60 3.06 -14.61 -10.67
N THR A 61 2.69 -13.74 -9.74
CA THR A 61 2.94 -13.96 -8.31
C THR A 61 2.13 -15.14 -7.78
N GLN A 62 0.83 -15.21 -8.11
CA GLN A 62 -0.05 -16.32 -7.75
C GLN A 62 0.48 -17.65 -8.32
N GLN A 63 0.93 -17.69 -9.58
CA GLN A 63 1.53 -18.88 -10.18
C GLN A 63 2.78 -19.34 -9.42
N LYS A 64 3.66 -18.41 -9.02
CA LYS A 64 4.83 -18.74 -8.18
C LYS A 64 4.41 -19.33 -6.84
N MET A 65 3.37 -18.78 -6.20
CA MET A 65 2.84 -19.28 -4.94
C MET A 65 2.20 -20.67 -5.06
N ILE A 66 1.47 -20.93 -6.15
CA ILE A 66 0.90 -22.25 -6.46
C ILE A 66 2.01 -23.29 -6.61
N LYS A 67 3.09 -22.96 -7.33
CA LYS A 67 4.26 -23.84 -7.49
C LYS A 67 4.93 -24.19 -6.16
N GLN A 68 4.76 -23.36 -5.14
CA GLN A 68 5.28 -23.57 -3.79
C GLN A 68 4.24 -24.20 -2.83
N ASN A 69 3.10 -24.67 -3.34
CA ASN A 69 2.01 -25.28 -2.57
C ASN A 69 1.50 -24.40 -1.41
N LEU A 70 1.49 -23.08 -1.59
CA LEU A 70 0.93 -22.17 -0.59
C LEU A 70 -0.60 -22.29 -0.52
N PRO A 71 -1.23 -22.00 0.65
CA PRO A 71 -2.68 -22.11 0.78
C PRO A 71 -3.43 -21.20 -0.22
N LEU A 72 -4.44 -21.77 -0.90
CA LEU A 72 -5.22 -21.08 -1.94
C LEU A 72 -5.81 -19.75 -1.46
N ARG A 73 -6.19 -19.65 -0.18
CA ARG A 73 -6.70 -18.40 0.41
C ARG A 73 -5.67 -17.27 0.38
N LEU A 74 -4.38 -17.57 0.53
CA LEU A 74 -3.33 -16.54 0.48
C LEU A 74 -3.04 -16.09 -0.95
N ILE A 75 -3.30 -16.97 -1.92
CA ILE A 75 -3.08 -16.74 -3.35
C ILE A 75 -4.22 -15.88 -3.92
N SER A 76 -5.47 -16.30 -3.71
CA SER A 76 -6.65 -15.63 -4.26
C SER A 76 -6.87 -14.24 -3.68
N ARG A 77 -6.44 -13.98 -2.44
CA ARG A 77 -6.63 -12.65 -1.84
C ARG A 77 -5.80 -11.53 -2.49
N LEU A 78 -4.70 -11.87 -3.18
CA LEU A 78 -3.87 -10.86 -3.88
C LEU A 78 -4.67 -10.08 -4.92
N GLU A 79 -5.58 -10.73 -5.65
CA GLU A 79 -6.37 -10.08 -6.70
C GLU A 79 -7.47 -9.17 -6.14
N LYS A 80 -7.80 -9.32 -4.86
CA LYS A 80 -8.87 -8.58 -4.16
C LYS A 80 -8.34 -7.49 -3.23
N GLY A 81 -7.03 -7.45 -2.97
CA GLY A 81 -6.46 -6.61 -1.92
C GLY A 81 -7.01 -6.95 -0.53
N LEU A 82 -7.01 -8.25 -0.18
CA LEU A 82 -7.52 -8.80 1.10
C LEU A 82 -6.44 -9.54 1.91
#